data_AF-V9EII8-F1
#
_entry.id   AF-V9EII8-F1
#
_cell.length_a   1.000
_cell.length_b   1.000
_cell.length_c   1.000
_cell.angle_alpha   90.00
_cell.angle_beta   90.00
_cell.angle_gamma   90.00
#
_symmetry.space_group_name_H-M   'P 1'
#
loop_
_entity.id
_entity.type
_entity.pdbx_description
1 polymer ?
#
loop_
_entity_poly.entity_id
_entity_poly.type
_entity_poly.pdbx_seq_one_letter_code
_entity_poly.pdbx_strand_id
1 'polypeptide(L)'
;MAYEPAVDLYLPIRDVLVQNKSQETYWRVLNVLITLSNSQLEPQNVTCDFEVALINAVLEHFPRANLALRRKMVNLRIPEDQIKDALSSGKLDTLTRIPVDEIPKKGMWNDFWRYFVKTWMERYDATKWNVQEMVRYEVDIINRTNNPLEKNNRDFASRLGTHPSLLAFIEGTKKEAERYIRLIIDIKHGRQSVPHHTPPVQPVVPASYACFV
;
A
#
# COMPACT_ATOMS: atom_id res chain seq x y z
N MET A 1 6.49 -4.11 -5.83
CA MET A 1 7.21 -3.12 -6.68
C MET A 1 8.23 -2.39 -5.83
N ALA A 2 9.32 -1.90 -6.42
CA ALA A 2 10.33 -1.09 -5.73
C ALA A 2 10.46 0.27 -6.43
N TYR A 3 10.79 1.32 -5.67
CA TYR A 3 11.00 2.65 -6.22
C TYR A 3 12.47 2.80 -6.68
N GLU A 4 12.68 3.27 -7.91
CA GLU A 4 13.99 3.52 -8.51
C GLU A 4 14.18 5.04 -8.67
N PRO A 5 14.98 5.69 -7.80
CA PRO A 5 15.17 7.14 -7.82
C PRO A 5 15.79 7.67 -9.11
N ALA A 6 16.65 6.90 -9.79
CA ALA A 6 17.37 7.36 -10.97
C ALA A 6 16.46 7.65 -12.18
N VAL A 7 15.27 7.04 -12.21
CA VAL A 7 14.27 7.25 -13.26
C VAL A 7 12.90 7.63 -12.71
N ASP A 8 12.83 7.89 -11.40
CA ASP A 8 11.62 8.30 -10.68
C ASP A 8 10.41 7.37 -10.94
N LEU A 9 10.65 6.05 -10.95
CA LEU A 9 9.65 5.04 -11.30
C LEU A 9 9.48 3.99 -10.22
N TYR A 10 8.24 3.51 -10.05
CA TYR A 10 8.00 2.26 -9.35
C TYR A 10 8.04 1.08 -10.33
N LEU A 11 8.98 0.18 -10.11
CA LEU A 11 9.24 -0.96 -10.97
C LEU A 11 8.65 -2.25 -10.40
N PRO A 12 7.92 -3.05 -11.20
CA PRO A 12 7.63 -4.43 -10.83
C PRO A 12 8.92 -5.24 -10.84
N ILE A 13 9.33 -5.72 -9.67
CA ILE A 13 10.56 -6.51 -9.50
C ILE A 13 10.28 -8.01 -9.66
N ARG A 14 9.12 -8.45 -9.15
CA ARG A 14 8.65 -9.84 -9.20
C ARG A 14 7.13 -9.87 -9.20
N ASP A 15 6.58 -10.69 -10.08
CA ASP A 15 5.19 -11.09 -10.09
C ASP A 15 5.07 -12.48 -9.47
N VAL A 16 4.17 -12.63 -8.51
CA VAL A 16 4.02 -13.88 -7.76
C VAL A 16 2.58 -14.34 -7.83
N LEU A 17 2.37 -15.52 -8.40
CA LEU A 17 1.07 -16.17 -8.41
C LEU A 17 0.94 -17.02 -7.14
N VAL A 18 -0.05 -16.70 -6.30
CA VAL A 18 -0.31 -17.40 -5.04
C VAL A 18 -1.65 -18.14 -5.11
N GLN A 19 -1.71 -19.33 -4.50
CA GLN A 19 -2.91 -20.17 -4.49
C GLN A 19 -3.94 -19.74 -3.43
N ASN A 20 -3.49 -19.06 -2.39
CA ASN A 20 -4.34 -18.55 -1.32
C ASN A 20 -3.69 -17.30 -0.68
N LYS A 21 -4.43 -16.67 0.23
CA LYS A 21 -4.02 -15.44 0.93
C LYS A 21 -3.74 -15.69 2.42
N SER A 22 -3.10 -16.81 2.75
CA SER A 22 -2.71 -17.12 4.14
C SER A 22 -1.40 -16.42 4.54
N GLN A 23 -1.20 -16.23 5.85
CA GLN A 23 0.05 -15.66 6.39
C GLN A 23 1.25 -16.50 5.98
N GLU A 24 1.14 -17.83 6.06
CA GLU A 24 2.20 -18.75 5.65
C GLU A 24 2.55 -18.59 4.16
N THR A 25 1.54 -18.42 3.29
CA THR A 25 1.79 -18.21 1.86
C THR A 25 2.54 -16.90 1.63
N TYR A 26 2.12 -15.80 2.26
CA TYR A 26 2.84 -14.53 2.16
C TYR A 26 4.25 -14.61 2.76
N TRP A 27 4.40 -15.30 3.89
CA TRP A 27 5.68 -15.51 4.53
C TRP A 27 6.65 -16.24 3.60
N ARG A 28 6.20 -17.32 2.95
CA ARG A 28 7.01 -18.08 1.98
C ARG A 28 7.39 -17.22 0.79
N VAL A 29 6.46 -16.42 0.26
CA VAL A 29 6.73 -15.49 -0.84
C VAL A 29 7.82 -14.49 -0.45
N LEU A 30 7.69 -13.85 0.71
CA LEU A 30 8.68 -12.89 1.20
C LEU A 30 10.04 -13.57 1.44
N ASN A 31 10.06 -14.77 2.03
CA ASN A 31 11.29 -15.52 2.25
C ASN A 31 12.03 -15.84 0.95
N VAL A 32 11.30 -16.24 -0.10
CA VAL A 32 11.86 -16.46 -1.44
C VAL A 32 12.42 -15.16 -2.01
N LEU A 33 11.70 -14.03 -1.86
CA LEU A 33 12.18 -12.73 -2.33
C LEU A 33 13.49 -12.32 -1.62
N ILE A 34 13.58 -12.51 -0.30
CA ILE A 34 14.78 -12.23 0.49
C ILE A 34 15.94 -13.11 0.04
N THR A 35 15.70 -14.42 -0.13
CA THR A 35 16.72 -15.36 -0.58
C THR A 35 17.23 -15.01 -1.98
N LEU A 36 16.32 -14.69 -2.91
CA LEU A 36 16.69 -14.26 -4.27
C LEU A 36 17.43 -12.93 -4.30
N SER A 37 17.26 -12.08 -3.28
CA SER A 37 18.02 -10.84 -3.09
C SER A 37 19.36 -11.06 -2.39
N ASN A 38 19.79 -12.30 -2.15
CA ASN A 38 20.95 -12.63 -1.31
C ASN A 38 20.88 -11.97 0.08
N SER A 39 19.68 -11.91 0.66
CA SER A 39 19.41 -11.28 1.96
C SER A 39 19.76 -9.78 2.03
N GLN A 40 19.76 -9.08 0.89
CA GLN A 40 20.03 -7.63 0.83
C GLN A 40 18.76 -6.77 0.89
N LEU A 41 17.58 -7.39 0.88
CA LEU A 41 16.31 -6.68 0.93
C LEU A 41 16.05 -6.16 2.36
N GLU A 42 16.31 -4.87 2.60
CA GLU A 42 16.01 -4.19 3.87
C GLU A 42 15.15 -2.93 3.62
N PRO A 43 13.83 -3.07 3.42
CA PRO A 43 12.98 -1.92 3.15
C PRO A 43 12.70 -1.12 4.43
N GLN A 44 12.94 0.19 4.37
CA GLN A 44 12.51 1.11 5.43
C GLN A 44 10.98 1.32 5.43
N ASN A 45 10.37 1.32 4.25
CA ASN A 45 8.94 1.56 4.05
C ASN A 45 8.35 0.44 3.17
N VAL A 46 7.26 -0.18 3.63
CA VAL A 46 6.50 -1.18 2.90
C VAL A 46 5.06 -0.70 2.74
N THR A 47 4.58 -0.66 1.51
CA THR A 47 3.17 -0.35 1.20
C THR A 47 2.46 -1.63 0.82
N CYS A 48 1.36 -1.95 1.51
CA CYS A 48 0.59 -3.16 1.24
C CYS A 48 -0.91 -2.96 1.51
N ASP A 49 -1.73 -3.91 1.06
CA ASP A 49 -3.15 -3.96 1.38
C ASP A 49 -3.35 -4.23 2.88
N PHE A 50 -4.49 -3.84 3.48
CA PHE A 50 -4.83 -4.05 4.91
C PHE A 50 -5.07 -5.53 5.27
N GLU A 51 -4.18 -6.41 4.87
CA GLU A 51 -4.27 -7.84 5.02
C GLU A 51 -3.44 -8.30 6.21
N VAL A 52 -4.10 -8.64 7.32
CA VAL A 52 -3.45 -9.13 8.55
C VAL A 52 -2.43 -10.22 8.26
N ALA A 53 -2.77 -11.16 7.38
CA ALA A 53 -1.87 -12.23 6.96
C ALA A 53 -0.58 -11.71 6.28
N LEU A 54 -0.71 -10.76 5.35
CA LEU A 54 0.43 -10.15 4.65
C LEU A 54 1.23 -9.24 5.59
N ILE A 55 0.56 -8.47 6.44
CA ILE A 55 1.18 -7.54 7.38
C ILE A 55 1.99 -8.28 8.42
N ASN A 56 1.44 -9.34 9.01
CA ASN A 56 2.18 -10.18 9.95
C ASN A 56 3.41 -10.79 9.28
N ALA A 57 3.25 -11.34 8.06
CA ALA A 57 4.38 -11.87 7.32
C ALA A 57 5.45 -10.80 7.01
N VAL A 58 5.05 -9.57 6.67
CA VAL A 58 5.97 -8.44 6.46
C VAL A 58 6.68 -8.06 7.74
N LEU A 59 5.98 -7.94 8.87
CA LEU A 59 6.56 -7.54 10.15
C LEU A 59 7.46 -8.62 10.77
N GLU A 60 7.21 -9.89 10.48
CA GLU A 60 8.11 -10.99 10.86
C GLU A 60 9.45 -10.91 10.12
N HIS A 61 9.44 -10.63 8.82
CA HIS A 61 10.66 -10.49 8.02
C HIS A 61 11.34 -9.13 8.19
N PHE A 62 10.56 -8.06 8.35
CA PHE A 62 11.03 -6.67 8.45
C PHE A 62 10.41 -5.94 9.66
N PRO A 63 10.86 -6.24 10.89
CA PRO A 63 10.26 -5.68 12.11
C PRO A 63 10.33 -4.15 12.21
N ARG A 64 11.33 -3.56 11.53
CA ARG A 64 11.62 -2.12 11.50
C ARG A 64 10.97 -1.38 10.34
N ALA A 65 10.29 -2.07 9.42
CA ALA A 65 9.64 -1.42 8.29
C ALA A 65 8.41 -0.63 8.76
N ASN A 66 8.25 0.57 8.22
CA ASN A 66 7.02 1.35 8.33
C ASN A 66 6.00 0.85 7.30
N LEU A 67 4.73 0.75 7.68
CA LEU A 67 3.64 0.22 6.88
C LEU A 67 2.72 1.34 6.37
N ALA A 68 2.78 1.65 5.08
CA ALA A 68 1.77 2.54 4.48
C ALA A 68 0.52 1.73 4.07
N LEU A 69 -0.60 1.92 4.78
CA LEU A 69 -1.83 1.14 4.61
C LEU A 69 -2.92 1.98 3.91
N ARG A 70 -3.49 1.51 2.78
CA ARG A 70 -4.46 2.31 1.99
C ARG A 70 -5.85 1.74 1.71
N ARG A 71 -6.10 0.43 1.45
CA ARG A 71 -7.39 0.04 0.81
C ARG A 71 -8.25 -1.12 1.35
N LYS A 72 -7.87 -1.94 2.33
CA LYS A 72 -8.74 -3.09 2.73
C LYS A 72 -9.89 -2.78 3.70
N MET A 73 -10.19 -1.50 3.95
CA MET A 73 -11.49 -1.09 4.51
C MET A 73 -12.66 -1.36 3.56
N VAL A 74 -12.45 -1.33 2.24
CA VAL A 74 -13.50 -1.61 1.24
C VAL A 74 -13.91 -3.10 1.22
N ASN A 75 -13.00 -3.99 1.60
CA ASN A 75 -13.19 -5.46 1.50
C ASN A 75 -13.72 -6.11 2.78
N LEU A 76 -13.95 -5.35 3.86
CA LEU A 76 -14.36 -5.87 5.18
C LEU A 76 -15.87 -6.14 5.33
N ARG A 77 -16.65 -6.15 4.23
CA ARG A 77 -18.13 -6.39 4.25
C ARG A 77 -18.88 -5.47 5.22
N ILE A 78 -18.45 -4.21 5.31
CA ILE A 78 -19.16 -3.15 6.02
C ILE A 78 -20.33 -2.69 5.13
N PRO A 79 -21.49 -2.32 5.68
CA PRO A 79 -22.62 -1.81 4.90
C PRO A 79 -22.23 -0.70 3.92
N GLU A 80 -22.70 -0.78 2.67
CA GLU A 80 -22.29 0.10 1.56
C GLU A 80 -22.53 1.60 1.85
N ASP A 81 -23.48 1.92 2.69
CA ASP A 81 -23.83 3.26 3.16
C ASP A 81 -22.74 3.85 4.07
N GLN A 82 -22.20 3.06 5.01
CA GLN A 82 -21.10 3.49 5.88
C GLN A 82 -19.77 3.58 5.11
N ILE A 83 -19.60 2.71 4.12
CA ILE A 83 -18.50 2.77 3.16
C ILE A 83 -18.63 4.04 2.30
N LYS A 84 -19.80 4.35 1.74
CA LYS A 84 -20.02 5.58 0.96
C LYS A 84 -19.72 6.83 1.77
N ASP A 85 -20.15 6.85 3.03
CA ASP A 85 -19.90 7.99 3.89
C ASP A 85 -18.41 8.11 4.26
N ALA A 86 -17.71 7.04 4.61
CA ALA A 86 -16.27 7.05 4.94
C ALA A 86 -15.31 7.12 3.73
N LEU A 87 -15.74 6.67 2.55
CA LEU A 87 -15.00 6.71 1.27
C LEU A 87 -15.32 7.93 0.41
N SER A 88 -16.26 8.80 0.82
CA SER A 88 -16.47 10.07 0.12
C SER A 88 -15.15 10.86 0.08
N SER A 89 -14.88 11.48 -1.07
CA SER A 89 -13.61 12.14 -1.39
C SER A 89 -13.08 12.96 -0.21
N GLY A 90 -11.92 12.57 0.33
CA GLY A 90 -11.23 13.26 1.41
C GLY A 90 -11.28 12.62 2.80
N LYS A 91 -12.22 11.71 3.10
CA LYS A 91 -12.40 11.18 4.47
C LYS A 91 -11.50 10.00 4.85
N LEU A 92 -11.17 9.09 3.93
CA LEU A 92 -10.25 7.97 4.22
C LEU A 92 -8.80 8.43 4.41
N ASP A 93 -8.35 9.39 3.60
CA ASP A 93 -7.06 10.07 3.82
C ASP A 93 -7.06 10.79 5.18
N THR A 94 -8.24 11.20 5.68
CA THR A 94 -8.35 11.85 6.99
C THR A 94 -8.01 10.88 8.12
N LEU A 95 -8.36 9.59 8.02
CA LEU A 95 -8.12 8.58 9.06
C LEU A 95 -6.63 8.37 9.40
N THR A 96 -5.77 8.37 8.39
CA THR A 96 -4.32 8.28 8.60
C THR A 96 -3.71 9.62 9.01
N ARG A 97 -4.46 10.73 8.92
CA ARG A 97 -4.06 12.10 9.28
C ARG A 97 -4.65 12.57 10.60
N ILE A 98 -5.59 11.82 11.19
CA ILE A 98 -6.15 12.11 12.51
C ILE A 98 -5.16 11.59 13.56
N PRO A 99 -4.78 12.42 14.54
CA PRO A 99 -4.09 11.98 15.75
C PRO A 99 -4.74 10.75 16.39
N VAL A 100 -3.94 9.77 16.81
CA VAL A 100 -4.50 8.52 17.36
C VAL A 100 -5.38 8.77 18.58
N ASP A 101 -5.08 9.79 19.36
CA ASP A 101 -5.83 10.19 20.54
C ASP A 101 -7.17 10.88 20.23
N GLU A 102 -7.42 11.28 18.98
CA GLU A 102 -8.67 11.88 18.52
C GLU A 102 -9.61 10.86 17.86
N ILE A 103 -9.09 9.72 17.41
CA ILE A 103 -9.87 8.64 16.79
C ILE A 103 -10.99 8.12 17.72
N PRO A 104 -10.75 7.84 19.02
CA PRO A 104 -11.79 7.31 19.93
C PRO A 104 -12.83 8.34 20.38
N LYS A 105 -12.57 9.65 20.18
CA LYS A 105 -13.40 10.75 20.70
C LYS A 105 -14.62 11.05 19.82
N LYS A 106 -14.65 10.58 18.58
CA LYS A 106 -15.79 10.72 17.65
C LYS A 106 -16.68 9.48 17.75
N GLY A 107 -17.75 9.60 18.54
CA GLY A 107 -18.57 8.51 19.06
C GLY A 107 -19.44 7.72 18.08
N MET A 108 -18.95 7.33 16.91
CA MET A 108 -19.59 6.25 16.14
C MET A 108 -18.93 4.92 16.51
N TRP A 109 -19.27 4.36 17.68
CA TRP A 109 -18.77 3.04 18.12
C TRP A 109 -19.45 1.86 17.40
N ASN A 110 -19.57 1.96 16.08
CA ASN A 110 -20.09 0.92 15.22
C ASN A 110 -19.12 -0.26 15.22
N ASP A 111 -19.57 -1.45 14.82
CA ASP A 111 -18.71 -2.63 14.79
C ASP A 111 -17.44 -2.42 13.94
N PHE A 112 -17.51 -1.54 12.94
CA PHE A 112 -16.34 -1.08 12.20
C PHE A 112 -15.27 -0.45 13.11
N TRP A 113 -15.61 0.57 13.90
CA TRP A 113 -14.64 1.29 14.73
C TRP A 113 -14.11 0.43 15.87
N ARG A 114 -14.97 -0.43 16.45
CA ARG A 114 -14.54 -1.40 17.47
C ARG A 114 -13.54 -2.40 16.88
N TYR A 115 -13.81 -2.93 15.68
CA TYR A 115 -12.87 -3.78 14.96
C TYR A 115 -11.58 -3.03 14.61
N PHE A 116 -11.70 -1.78 14.14
CA PHE A 116 -10.57 -0.98 13.69
C PHE A 116 -9.62 -0.66 14.85
N VAL A 117 -10.13 -0.16 15.97
CA VAL A 117 -9.33 0.12 17.18
C VAL A 117 -8.65 -1.16 17.66
N LYS A 118 -9.42 -2.24 17.86
CA LYS A 118 -8.90 -3.52 18.34
C LYS A 118 -7.85 -4.15 17.41
N THR A 119 -7.98 -3.94 16.11
CA THR A 119 -7.07 -4.55 15.13
C THR A 119 -5.87 -3.66 14.85
N TRP A 120 -6.03 -2.34 14.81
CA TRP A 120 -5.01 -1.41 14.29
C TRP A 120 -4.40 -0.49 15.32
N MET A 121 -5.15 -0.10 16.35
CA MET A 121 -4.62 0.74 17.44
C MET A 121 -4.04 -0.11 18.57
N GLU A 122 -4.62 -1.27 18.85
CA GLU A 122 -4.16 -2.14 19.94
C GLU A 122 -3.06 -3.13 19.50
N ARG A 123 -3.12 -3.66 18.26
CA ARG A 123 -2.16 -4.69 17.81
C ARG A 123 -0.92 -4.13 17.11
N TYR A 124 -1.03 -2.96 16.51
CA TYR A 124 0.05 -2.37 15.71
C TYR A 124 0.34 -0.96 16.22
N ASP A 125 1.64 -0.66 16.35
CA ASP A 125 2.08 0.69 16.70
C ASP A 125 1.63 1.66 15.60
N ALA A 126 0.94 2.73 16.02
CA ALA A 126 0.43 3.74 15.12
C ALA A 126 1.53 4.53 14.40
N THR A 127 2.75 4.62 14.94
CA THR A 127 3.89 5.20 14.23
C THR A 127 4.23 4.43 12.95
N LYS A 128 3.78 3.18 12.83
CA LYS A 128 3.99 2.36 11.65
C LYS A 128 2.96 2.57 10.57
N TRP A 129 1.79 3.16 10.82
CA TRP A 129 0.72 3.28 9.80
C TRP A 129 -0.04 4.60 9.78
N ASN A 130 -0.04 5.35 10.87
CA ASN A 130 -0.68 6.65 10.97
C ASN A 130 0.34 7.73 10.59
N VAL A 131 0.00 8.51 9.57
CA VAL A 131 0.85 9.53 8.97
C VAL A 131 1.04 10.72 9.90
N GLN A 132 0.04 11.05 10.73
CA GLN A 132 0.17 12.10 11.73
C GLN A 132 1.11 11.68 12.86
N GLU A 133 1.04 10.43 13.30
CA GLU A 133 2.01 9.88 14.26
C GLU A 133 3.40 9.78 13.66
N MET A 134 3.54 9.34 12.41
CA MET A 134 4.83 9.38 11.70
C MET A 134 5.45 10.78 11.71
N VAL A 135 4.66 11.83 11.43
CA VAL A 135 5.15 13.21 11.52
C VAL A 135 5.47 13.63 12.96
N ARG A 136 4.62 13.27 13.95
CA ARG A 136 4.86 13.57 15.37
C ARG A 136 6.16 12.95 15.89
N TYR A 137 6.52 11.78 15.39
CA TYR A 137 7.74 11.04 15.78
C TYR A 137 8.87 11.14 14.76
N GLU A 138 8.82 12.13 13.85
CA GLU A 138 9.88 12.43 12.87
C GLU A 138 10.29 11.25 11.97
N VAL A 139 9.35 10.36 11.66
CA VAL A 139 9.54 9.26 10.71
C VAL A 139 9.54 9.81 9.28
N ASP A 140 10.57 9.49 8.51
CA ASP A 140 10.70 9.94 7.12
C ASP A 140 9.63 9.32 6.20
N ILE A 141 8.72 10.16 5.69
CA ILE A 141 7.62 9.76 4.81
C ILE A 141 8.02 10.03 3.36
N ILE A 142 8.61 9.02 2.73
CA ILE A 142 9.12 9.13 1.37
C ILE A 142 7.99 9.14 0.32
N ASN A 143 6.82 8.56 0.62
CA ASN A 143 5.71 8.50 -0.35
C ASN A 143 4.32 8.33 0.30
N ARG A 144 3.39 9.25 -0.02
CA ARG A 144 1.93 9.10 0.20
C ARG A 144 1.23 8.77 -1.12
N THR A 145 1.56 7.64 -1.76
CA THR A 145 1.10 7.43 -3.13
C THR A 145 -0.26 6.74 -3.23
N ASN A 146 -1.05 7.16 -4.23
CA ASN A 146 -2.10 6.38 -4.84
C ASN A 146 -1.47 5.04 -5.29
N ASN A 147 -1.66 4.00 -4.47
CA ASN A 147 -0.99 2.70 -4.55
C ASN A 147 -0.58 2.29 -6.00
N PRO A 148 0.69 2.48 -6.37
CA PRO A 148 1.16 2.16 -7.70
C PRO A 148 1.07 0.65 -7.97
N LEU A 149 1.13 -0.20 -6.92
CA LEU A 149 0.97 -1.65 -7.03
C LEU A 149 -0.46 -2.01 -7.42
N GLU A 150 -1.46 -1.35 -6.87
CA GLU A 150 -2.87 -1.60 -7.25
C GLU A 150 -3.20 -1.10 -8.65
N LYS A 151 -2.69 0.08 -9.03
CA LYS A 151 -2.88 0.55 -10.40
C LYS A 151 -2.20 -0.41 -11.37
N ASN A 152 -0.96 -0.80 -11.09
CA ASN A 152 -0.23 -1.78 -11.87
C ASN A 152 -1.02 -3.11 -11.96
N ASN A 153 -1.44 -3.68 -10.84
CA ASN A 153 -2.21 -4.93 -10.81
C ASN A 153 -3.51 -4.85 -11.62
N ARG A 154 -4.24 -3.72 -11.56
CA ARG A 154 -5.46 -3.51 -12.37
C ARG A 154 -5.15 -3.40 -13.85
N ASP A 155 -4.17 -2.57 -14.21
CA ASP A 155 -3.76 -2.35 -15.60
C ASP A 155 -3.13 -3.62 -16.20
N PHE A 156 -2.49 -4.45 -15.38
CA PHE A 156 -1.91 -5.72 -15.77
C PHE A 156 -3.01 -6.78 -15.94
N ALA A 157 -3.93 -6.89 -14.98
CA ALA A 157 -5.09 -7.78 -15.08
C ALA A 157 -5.99 -7.45 -16.28
N SER A 158 -6.19 -6.16 -16.59
CA SER A 158 -6.99 -5.75 -17.76
C SER A 158 -6.36 -6.18 -19.08
N ARG A 159 -5.03 -6.35 -19.14
CA ARG A 159 -4.30 -6.82 -20.34
C ARG A 159 -4.28 -8.34 -20.45
N LEU A 160 -4.25 -9.03 -19.31
CA LEU A 160 -4.24 -10.50 -19.26
C LEU A 160 -5.62 -11.14 -19.46
N GLY A 161 -6.69 -10.41 -19.14
CA GLY A 161 -8.05 -10.95 -19.11
C GLY A 161 -8.37 -11.69 -17.82
N THR A 162 -9.62 -12.16 -17.69
CA THR A 162 -10.10 -12.87 -16.50
C THR A 162 -9.61 -14.32 -16.49
N HIS A 163 -8.99 -14.76 -15.39
CA HIS A 163 -8.47 -16.13 -15.19
C HIS A 163 -7.49 -16.62 -16.29
N PRO A 164 -6.34 -15.94 -16.49
CA PRO A 164 -5.37 -16.34 -17.49
C PRO A 164 -4.80 -17.73 -17.19
N SER A 165 -4.46 -18.49 -18.24
CA SER A 165 -3.65 -19.70 -18.09
C SER A 165 -2.26 -19.34 -17.57
N LEU A 166 -1.54 -20.31 -16.99
CA LEU A 166 -0.18 -20.08 -16.50
C LEU A 166 0.75 -19.55 -17.60
N LEU A 167 0.62 -20.08 -18.83
CA LEU A 167 1.40 -19.61 -19.98
C LEU A 167 1.05 -18.16 -20.35
N ALA A 168 -0.24 -17.81 -20.35
CA ALA A 168 -0.68 -16.44 -20.61
C ALA A 168 -0.17 -15.47 -19.53
N PHE A 169 -0.17 -15.90 -18.27
CA PHE A 169 0.41 -15.13 -17.17
C PHE A 169 1.91 -14.90 -17.36
N ILE A 170 2.68 -15.96 -17.64
CA ILE A 170 4.14 -15.86 -17.87
C ILE A 170 4.45 -14.95 -19.07
N GLU A 171 3.69 -15.08 -20.15
CA GLU A 171 3.88 -14.24 -21.33
C GLU A 171 3.55 -12.77 -21.05
N GLY A 172 2.48 -12.52 -20.30
CA GLY A 172 2.11 -11.17 -19.87
C GLY A 172 3.16 -10.53 -18.96
N THR A 173 3.70 -11.26 -17.98
CA THR A 173 4.74 -10.71 -17.09
C THR A 173 6.01 -10.38 -17.86
N LYS A 174 6.42 -11.19 -18.84
CA LYS A 174 7.54 -10.87 -19.75
C LYS A 174 7.30 -9.58 -20.54
N LYS A 175 6.13 -9.46 -21.17
CA LYS A 175 5.75 -8.25 -21.93
C LYS A 175 5.72 -7.01 -21.05
N GLU A 176 5.25 -7.15 -19.82
CA GLU A 176 5.23 -6.04 -18.86
C GLU A 176 6.64 -5.65 -18.44
N ALA A 177 7.54 -6.62 -18.19
CA ALA A 177 8.95 -6.36 -17.93
C ALA A 177 9.61 -5.62 -19.10
N GLU A 178 9.40 -6.07 -20.34
CA GLU A 178 9.90 -5.41 -21.55
C GLU A 178 9.37 -3.97 -21.70
N ARG A 179 8.13 -3.72 -21.28
CA ARG A 179 7.53 -2.38 -21.28
C ARG A 179 8.25 -1.46 -20.31
N TYR A 180 8.55 -1.91 -19.09
CA TYR A 180 9.31 -1.13 -18.11
C TYR A 180 10.77 -0.92 -18.53
N ILE A 181 11.41 -1.92 -19.12
CA ILE A 181 12.78 -1.78 -19.65
C ILE A 181 12.83 -0.70 -20.74
N ARG A 182 11.91 -0.74 -21.71
CA ARG A 182 11.81 0.30 -22.74
C ARG A 182 11.58 1.68 -22.15
N LEU A 183 10.64 1.80 -21.20
CA LEU A 183 10.36 3.05 -20.50
C LEU A 183 11.61 3.62 -19.80
N ILE A 184 12.37 2.79 -19.09
CA ILE A 184 13.62 3.18 -18.43
C ILE A 184 14.63 3.68 -19.46
N ILE A 185 14.81 2.94 -20.56
CA ILE A 185 15.73 3.32 -21.63
C ILE A 185 15.30 4.64 -22.26
N ASP A 186 14.02 4.83 -22.55
CA ASP A 186 13.51 6.06 -23.15
C ASP A 186 13.68 7.27 -22.25
N ILE A 187 13.48 7.13 -20.93
CA ILE A 187 13.77 8.18 -19.95
C ILE A 187 15.26 8.50 -19.92
N LYS A 188 16.13 7.47 -19.84
CA LYS A 188 17.58 7.66 -19.80
C LYS A 188 18.15 8.32 -21.06
N HIS A 189 17.53 8.09 -22.21
CA HIS A 189 17.91 8.71 -23.49
C HIS A 189 17.19 10.03 -23.77
N GLY A 190 16.38 10.53 -22.84
CA GLY A 190 15.63 11.79 -23.02
C GLY A 190 14.50 11.72 -24.05
N ARG A 191 14.10 10.51 -24.49
CA ARG A 191 12.96 10.31 -25.41
C ARG A 191 11.61 10.41 -24.70
N GLN A 192 11.60 10.24 -23.38
CA GLN A 192 10.40 10.39 -22.54
C GLN A 192 10.75 11.13 -21.26
N SER A 193 9.84 11.98 -20.78
CA SER A 193 9.99 12.64 -19.47
C SER A 193 9.70 11.68 -18.33
N VAL A 194 10.36 11.88 -17.18
CA VAL A 194 10.01 11.18 -15.93
C VAL A 194 8.54 11.41 -15.57
N PRO A 195 7.87 10.44 -14.91
CA PRO A 195 6.52 10.63 -14.42
C PRO A 195 6.44 11.80 -13.45
N HIS A 196 5.36 12.58 -13.53
CA HIS A 196 5.12 13.63 -12.54
C HIS A 196 4.43 13.03 -11.31
N HIS A 197 5.14 12.97 -10.19
CA HIS A 197 4.52 12.62 -8.90
C HIS A 197 3.96 13.87 -8.23
N THR A 198 2.80 13.73 -7.59
CA THR A 198 2.23 14.80 -6.77
C THR A 198 3.19 15.10 -5.61
N PRO A 199 3.57 16.37 -5.38
CA PRO A 199 4.48 16.73 -4.30
C PRO A 199 3.93 16.30 -2.93
N PRO A 200 4.81 16.00 -1.95
CA PRO A 200 4.40 15.63 -0.60
C PRO A 200 3.55 16.74 0.01
N VAL A 201 2.27 16.46 0.28
CA VAL A 201 1.37 17.42 0.94
C VAL A 201 1.57 17.31 2.45
N GLN A 202 1.83 18.44 3.12
CA GLN A 202 1.86 18.47 4.58
C GLN A 202 0.51 17.98 5.14
N PRO A 203 0.50 17.08 6.14
CA PRO A 203 -0.75 16.61 6.73
C PRO A 203 -1.40 17.75 7.51
N VAL A 204 -2.37 18.42 6.88
CA VAL A 204 -3.29 19.29 7.61
C VAL A 204 -4.55 18.48 7.90
N VAL A 205 -5.04 18.44 9.14
CA VAL A 205 -6.35 17.85 9.43
C VAL A 205 -7.40 18.60 8.59
N PRO A 206 -8.14 17.95 7.68
CA PRO A 206 -9.10 18.65 6.84
C PRO A 206 -10.14 19.38 7.67
N ALA A 207 -10.50 20.62 7.31
CA ALA A 207 -11.52 21.38 8.03
C ALA A 207 -12.88 20.65 8.10
N SER A 208 -13.17 19.80 7.11
CA SER A 208 -14.34 18.92 7.10
C SER A 208 -14.39 17.91 8.25
N TYR A 209 -13.25 17.60 8.90
CA TYR A 209 -13.20 16.77 10.11
C TYR A 209 -13.83 17.46 11.32
N ALA A 210 -13.70 18.78 11.44
CA ALA A 210 -14.32 19.55 12.51
C ALA A 210 -15.86 19.44 12.46
N CYS A 211 -16.42 19.26 11.25
CA CYS A 211 -17.86 19.16 11.01
C CYS A 211 -18.44 17.74 11.11
N PHE A 212 -17.61 16.72 11.35
CA PHE A 212 -18.08 15.35 11.58
C PHE A 212 -18.72 15.26 12.97
N VAL A 213 -20.04 15.29 13.05
CA VAL A 213 -20.80 15.04 14.29
C VAL A 213 -21.14 13.57 14.37
#